data_AF-A0A318RQG9-F1
#
_entry.id   AF-A0A318RQG9-F1
#
_cell.length_a   1.000
_cell.length_b   1.000
_cell.length_c   1.000
_cell.angle_alpha   90.00
_cell.angle_beta   90.00
_cell.angle_gamma   90.00
#
_symmetry.space_group_name_H-M   'P 1'
#
loop_
_entity.id
_entity.type
_entity.pdbx_description
1 polymer ?
#
loop_
_entity_poly.entity_id
_entity_poly.type
_entity_poly.pdbx_seq_one_letter_code
_entity_poly.pdbx_strand_id
1 'polypeptide(L)'
;MRSKALPGALLGAAVVALVAVLVLIFLPRSADGTASAPASVLAYKSLTEVATAFADQPGAKYTGSVTAGDMKINLTDVEVSASGDLQGQIKVGGESAEIIGVNGLTYAKGSASFWKSQLEKPKMNYEAVASGWAKLDPATFPNLGWLLASPNLAFALSNDEEAVDLESEGQAMGLVDTPDGRFLPAGLPDVIVEGDSTFVSGGTMRATTGPDKILTTVKGPITQPGGDRVEVDVAVTPIGPNEIGRLYDRIDAQAQTLAHIPAPYLSPDFAASGFRLTVSPCAPPVCEYIVTYVARTPNATQPGSITVVGDMTLTLNDRPVGGTCTRTVTVPLNGQAETRCPFTVPNEDGTLKGDVAYVFTAYVDQDPTVLTRALAANEQISTAEAQGTWTPTGFKGDVAARDYNLQVTGAPSTYTYVVNDAAFDGRAPDGTLLMTFGPGYSQHIGADDALDPGWEATDALVETARAQISASKSTPVRWVFAEQDSADAVAKTLQDNGVRGIDIVHLPPA
;
A
#
# COMPACT_ATOMS: atom_id res chain seq x y z
N MET A 1 29.79 20.76 70.15
CA MET A 1 29.47 21.64 68.99
C MET A 1 30.45 21.33 67.86
N ARG A 2 29.93 21.28 66.63
CA ARG A 2 30.57 20.94 65.34
C ARG A 2 30.57 19.45 64.95
N SER A 3 29.56 19.09 64.16
CA SER A 3 29.61 18.01 63.16
C SER A 3 29.70 18.66 61.78
N LYS A 4 30.61 18.13 60.94
CA LYS A 4 31.03 18.65 59.64
C LYS A 4 30.07 18.17 58.56
N ALA A 5 29.58 19.10 57.72
CA ALA A 5 29.02 18.78 56.42
C ALA A 5 30.14 18.35 55.46
N LEU A 6 29.90 17.29 54.67
CA LEU A 6 30.69 16.93 53.50
C LEU A 6 29.84 17.16 52.23
N PRO A 7 30.42 17.62 51.11
CA PRO A 7 29.68 18.11 49.95
C PRO A 7 29.48 17.02 48.88
N GLY A 8 28.23 16.60 48.66
CA GLY A 8 27.84 15.68 47.58
C GLY A 8 27.63 16.34 46.20
N ALA A 9 27.78 17.66 46.09
CA ALA A 9 27.45 18.41 44.88
C ALA A 9 28.59 18.53 43.85
N LEU A 10 29.80 18.06 44.16
CA LEU A 10 30.98 18.21 43.28
C LEU A 10 31.28 16.98 42.40
N LEU A 11 30.66 15.81 42.66
CA LEU A 11 30.85 14.61 41.83
C LEU A 11 29.88 14.54 40.64
N GLY A 12 28.67 15.10 40.74
CA GLY A 12 27.71 15.11 39.63
C GLY A 12 28.15 15.99 38.45
N ALA A 13 28.73 17.16 38.73
CA ALA A 13 29.26 18.05 37.68
C ALA A 13 30.54 17.49 37.02
N ALA A 14 31.35 16.74 37.77
CA ALA A 14 32.57 16.13 37.24
C ALA A 14 32.27 14.95 36.29
N VAL A 15 31.20 14.18 36.52
CA VAL A 15 30.80 13.07 35.64
C VAL A 15 30.10 13.58 34.37
N VAL A 16 29.26 14.61 34.45
CA VAL A 16 28.67 15.27 33.25
C VAL A 16 29.76 15.96 32.42
N ALA A 17 30.76 16.58 33.06
CA ALA A 17 31.91 17.15 32.36
C ALA A 17 32.83 16.08 31.75
N LEU A 18 32.99 14.90 32.38
CA LEU A 18 33.80 13.80 31.82
C LEU A 18 33.09 13.10 30.64
N VAL A 19 31.75 13.00 30.65
CA VAL A 19 30.94 12.47 29.54
C VAL A 19 30.90 13.45 28.37
N ALA A 20 30.78 14.76 28.62
CA ALA A 20 30.95 15.77 27.58
C ALA A 20 32.37 15.72 26.96
N VAL A 21 33.41 15.48 27.76
CA VAL A 21 34.80 15.33 27.28
C VAL A 21 35.05 14.02 26.52
N LEU A 22 34.38 12.91 26.85
CA LEU A 22 34.52 11.65 26.12
C LEU A 22 33.75 11.64 24.79
N VAL A 23 32.60 12.32 24.70
CA VAL A 23 31.91 12.56 23.42
C VAL A 23 32.73 13.51 22.53
N LEU A 24 33.44 14.48 23.11
CA LEU A 24 34.33 15.42 22.40
C LEU A 24 35.63 14.80 21.82
N ILE A 25 35.97 13.55 22.15
CA ILE A 25 37.16 12.86 21.63
C ILE A 25 36.88 12.13 20.30
N PHE A 26 35.62 11.79 20.02
CA PHE A 26 35.21 11.11 18.78
C PHE A 26 34.57 12.02 17.73
N LEU A 27 34.45 13.32 18.01
CA LEU A 27 33.98 14.31 17.03
C LEU A 27 35.16 14.89 16.25
N PRO A 28 35.19 14.77 14.90
CA PRO A 28 36.14 15.54 14.09
C PRO A 28 35.92 17.04 14.37
N ARG A 29 37.00 17.73 14.74
CA ARG A 29 36.96 19.16 15.05
C ARG A 29 37.04 19.96 13.76
N SER A 30 36.15 20.95 13.60
CA SER A 30 36.32 21.97 12.57
C SER A 30 37.54 22.85 12.88
N ALA A 31 38.04 23.58 11.87
CA ALA A 31 39.24 24.42 11.97
C ALA A 31 39.19 25.47 13.11
N ASP A 32 38.00 25.76 13.64
CA ASP A 32 37.75 26.77 14.69
C ASP A 32 37.53 26.15 16.09
N GLY A 33 37.72 24.84 16.26
CA GLY A 33 37.70 24.18 17.57
C GLY A 33 36.30 23.91 18.15
N THR A 34 35.23 24.23 17.44
CA THR A 34 33.86 23.84 17.80
C THR A 34 33.61 22.37 17.44
N ALA A 35 32.96 21.64 18.34
CA ALA A 35 32.50 20.28 18.07
C ALA A 35 31.50 20.31 16.90
N SER A 36 31.83 19.63 15.79
CA SER A 36 30.90 19.43 14.68
C SER A 36 30.30 18.04 14.79
N ALA A 37 29.02 17.89 14.43
CA ALA A 37 28.38 16.57 14.43
C ALA A 37 29.13 15.60 13.50
N PRO A 38 29.14 14.29 13.79
CA PRO A 38 29.76 13.29 12.90
C PRO A 38 29.23 13.42 11.47
N ALA A 39 30.06 13.10 10.49
CA ALA A 39 29.70 13.20 9.07
C ALA A 39 28.43 12.42 8.74
N SER A 40 28.24 11.23 9.33
CA SER A 40 27.05 10.43 9.12
C SER A 40 25.77 11.05 9.69
N VAL A 41 25.87 11.77 10.82
CA VAL A 41 24.74 12.52 11.39
C VAL A 41 24.36 13.70 10.50
N LEU A 42 25.35 14.41 9.94
CA LEU A 42 25.10 15.50 8.98
C LEU A 42 24.51 14.97 7.67
N ALA A 43 25.00 13.83 7.18
CA ALA A 43 24.50 13.15 6.00
C ALA A 43 23.05 12.70 6.19
N TYR A 44 22.76 12.02 7.31
CA TYR A 44 21.42 11.60 7.68
C TYR A 44 20.46 12.78 7.81
N LYS A 45 20.88 13.87 8.47
CA LYS A 45 20.07 15.11 8.55
C LYS A 45 19.74 15.65 7.16
N SER A 46 20.71 15.73 6.26
CA SER A 46 20.47 16.25 4.91
C SER A 46 19.61 15.30 4.07
N LEU A 47 19.80 13.98 4.18
CA LEU A 47 18.94 12.99 3.54
C LEU A 47 17.49 13.12 4.05
N THR A 48 17.34 13.35 5.34
CA THR A 48 16.03 13.54 5.97
C THR A 48 15.33 14.83 5.51
N GLU A 49 16.07 15.93 5.35
CA GLU A 49 15.55 17.16 4.73
C GLU A 49 15.07 16.91 3.30
N VAL A 50 15.81 16.14 2.51
CA VAL A 50 15.43 15.76 1.13
C VAL A 50 14.19 14.88 1.14
N ALA A 51 14.16 13.85 1.99
CA ALA A 51 13.07 12.89 2.09
C ALA A 51 11.77 13.59 2.52
N THR A 52 11.80 14.39 3.58
CA THR A 52 10.61 15.12 4.07
C THR A 52 10.09 16.13 3.06
N ALA A 53 10.98 16.87 2.37
CA ALA A 53 10.58 17.77 1.29
C ALA A 53 9.98 17.01 0.09
N PHE A 54 10.42 15.78 -0.17
CA PHE A 54 9.83 14.91 -1.18
C PHE A 54 8.50 14.30 -0.74
N ALA A 55 8.35 13.93 0.53
CA ALA A 55 7.12 13.38 1.11
C ALA A 55 5.94 14.37 1.04
N ASP A 56 6.21 15.66 1.04
CA ASP A 56 5.20 16.71 0.91
C ASP A 56 4.91 17.10 -0.55
N GLN A 57 5.51 16.42 -1.54
CA GLN A 57 5.16 16.63 -2.95
C GLN A 57 3.77 16.06 -3.26
N PRO A 58 2.93 16.77 -4.04
CA PRO A 58 1.65 16.29 -4.58
C PRO A 58 1.74 14.95 -5.32
N GLY A 59 2.90 14.70 -5.92
CA GLY A 59 3.26 13.45 -6.55
C GLY A 59 4.55 13.60 -7.36
N ALA A 60 4.88 12.58 -8.14
CA ALA A 60 6.05 12.58 -9.00
C ALA A 60 5.85 11.72 -10.25
N LYS A 61 6.69 11.97 -11.24
CA LYS A 61 6.83 11.18 -12.45
C LYS A 61 8.09 10.32 -12.38
N TYR A 62 7.96 9.07 -12.83
CA TYR A 62 8.98 8.04 -12.71
C TYR A 62 9.33 7.42 -14.06
N THR A 63 10.63 7.23 -14.30
CA THR A 63 11.16 6.44 -15.42
C THR A 63 12.30 5.57 -14.90
N GLY A 64 12.34 4.30 -15.26
CA GLY A 64 13.35 3.36 -14.73
C GLY A 64 12.81 1.96 -14.61
N SER A 65 13.08 1.28 -13.50
CA SER A 65 12.54 -0.06 -13.25
C SER A 65 12.21 -0.34 -11.79
N VAL A 66 11.24 -1.23 -11.61
CA VAL A 66 10.88 -1.87 -10.35
C VAL A 66 11.02 -3.37 -10.55
N THR A 67 11.66 -4.07 -9.62
CA THR A 67 11.86 -5.52 -9.67
C THR A 67 11.31 -6.18 -8.41
N ALA A 68 10.27 -7.00 -8.58
CA ALA A 68 9.63 -7.76 -7.52
C ALA A 68 9.75 -9.26 -7.83
N GLY A 69 10.56 -9.98 -7.05
CA GLY A 69 10.94 -11.37 -7.37
C GLY A 69 11.56 -11.48 -8.76
N ASP A 70 11.01 -12.35 -9.61
CA ASP A 70 11.46 -12.53 -11.00
C ASP A 70 10.86 -11.50 -11.97
N MET A 71 9.92 -10.67 -11.53
CA MET A 71 9.23 -9.69 -12.38
C MET A 71 9.99 -8.37 -12.40
N LYS A 72 10.56 -8.03 -13.56
CA LYS A 72 11.09 -6.69 -13.84
C LYS A 72 10.11 -5.85 -14.65
N ILE A 73 9.68 -4.74 -14.08
CA ILE A 73 8.75 -3.77 -14.66
C ILE A 73 9.56 -2.53 -15.03
N ASN A 74 9.65 -2.22 -16.32
CA ASN A 74 10.29 -0.96 -16.76
C ASN A 74 9.21 0.12 -16.87
N LEU A 75 9.44 1.26 -16.24
CA LEU A 75 8.53 2.39 -16.17
C LEU A 75 8.92 3.43 -17.23
N THR A 76 7.93 4.01 -17.90
CA THR A 76 8.13 5.15 -18.80
C THR A 76 7.08 6.20 -18.50
N ASP A 77 7.54 7.35 -17.99
CA ASP A 77 6.69 8.49 -17.62
C ASP A 77 5.47 8.10 -16.76
N VAL A 78 5.69 7.26 -15.75
CA VAL A 78 4.63 6.86 -14.82
C VAL A 78 4.44 7.97 -13.79
N GLU A 79 3.31 8.66 -13.84
CA GLU A 79 2.90 9.67 -12.86
C GLU A 79 2.20 8.98 -11.69
N VAL A 80 2.60 9.30 -10.47
CA VAL A 80 2.03 8.76 -9.23
C VAL A 80 1.75 9.91 -8.29
N SER A 81 0.52 9.99 -7.79
CA SER A 81 0.11 10.96 -6.79
C SER A 81 0.59 10.59 -5.39
N ALA A 82 0.57 11.54 -4.46
CA ALA A 82 0.86 11.28 -3.04
C ALA A 82 -0.09 10.24 -2.42
N SER A 83 -1.31 10.11 -2.94
CA SER A 83 -2.29 9.09 -2.54
C SER A 83 -2.06 7.72 -3.20
N GLY A 84 -1.12 7.61 -4.13
CA GLY A 84 -0.76 6.36 -4.82
C GLY A 84 -1.60 6.03 -6.05
N ASP A 85 -2.51 6.91 -6.48
CA ASP A 85 -3.15 6.77 -7.79
C ASP A 85 -2.14 7.10 -8.89
N LEU A 86 -2.19 6.36 -10.00
CA LEU A 86 -1.15 6.43 -11.02
C LEU A 86 -1.68 6.30 -12.45
N GLN A 87 -0.87 6.76 -13.39
CA GLN A 87 -1.03 6.47 -14.82
C GLN A 87 0.33 6.50 -15.52
N GLY A 88 0.53 5.65 -16.52
CA GLY A 88 1.70 5.72 -17.38
C GLY A 88 1.86 4.52 -18.28
N GLN A 89 3.10 4.25 -18.69
CA GLN A 89 3.43 3.06 -19.48
C GLN A 89 4.42 2.17 -18.75
N ILE A 90 4.23 0.87 -18.91
CA ILE A 90 5.15 -0.15 -18.43
C ILE A 90 5.59 -1.08 -19.55
N LYS A 91 6.71 -1.76 -19.30
CA LYS A 91 7.17 -2.89 -20.11
C LYS A 91 7.61 -4.05 -19.23
N VAL A 92 6.97 -5.21 -19.40
CA VAL A 92 7.24 -6.45 -18.68
C VAL A 92 7.51 -7.56 -19.69
N GLY A 93 8.59 -8.32 -19.51
CA GLY A 93 8.92 -9.43 -20.42
C GLY A 93 9.10 -9.04 -21.90
N GLY A 94 9.39 -7.78 -22.20
CA GLY A 94 9.53 -7.30 -23.59
C GLY A 94 8.25 -6.69 -24.17
N GLU A 95 7.11 -6.85 -23.51
CA GLU A 95 5.79 -6.39 -23.97
C GLU A 95 5.38 -5.11 -23.22
N SER A 96 4.78 -4.16 -23.93
CA SER A 96 4.35 -2.88 -23.37
C SER A 96 2.85 -2.87 -23.04
N ALA A 97 2.49 -2.13 -21.99
CA ALA A 97 1.12 -1.84 -21.63
C ALA A 97 1.00 -0.42 -21.06
N GLU A 98 -0.15 0.22 -21.27
CA GLU A 98 -0.55 1.37 -20.46
C GLU A 98 -1.02 0.87 -19.10
N ILE A 99 -0.80 1.64 -18.04
CA ILE A 99 -1.34 1.36 -16.70
C ILE A 99 -2.13 2.53 -16.15
N ILE A 100 -3.15 2.19 -15.37
CA ILE A 100 -3.87 3.10 -14.48
C ILE A 100 -3.98 2.39 -13.13
N GLY A 101 -3.74 3.10 -12.04
CA GLY A 101 -3.99 2.62 -10.69
C GLY A 101 -4.95 3.55 -9.97
N VAL A 102 -5.94 2.95 -9.32
CA VAL A 102 -6.95 3.65 -8.52
C VAL A 102 -7.16 2.91 -7.22
N ASN A 103 -7.00 3.60 -6.09
CA ASN A 103 -7.30 3.06 -4.76
C ASN A 103 -6.61 1.71 -4.48
N GLY A 104 -5.31 1.63 -4.80
CA GLY A 104 -4.50 0.41 -4.64
C GLY A 104 -4.76 -0.72 -5.63
N LEU A 105 -5.68 -0.54 -6.59
CA LEU A 105 -5.91 -1.49 -7.68
C LEU A 105 -5.23 -1.02 -8.96
N THR A 106 -4.53 -1.93 -9.64
CA THR A 106 -3.85 -1.62 -10.90
C THR A 106 -4.52 -2.33 -12.07
N TYR A 107 -4.71 -1.59 -13.15
CA TYR A 107 -5.24 -2.04 -14.42
C TYR A 107 -4.19 -1.81 -15.50
N ALA A 108 -4.12 -2.73 -16.45
CA ALA A 108 -3.27 -2.59 -17.62
C ALA A 108 -4.09 -2.66 -18.90
N LYS A 109 -3.64 -1.95 -19.92
CA LYS A 109 -4.14 -2.06 -21.29
C LYS A 109 -2.96 -2.45 -22.17
N GLY A 110 -2.89 -3.75 -22.46
CA GLY A 110 -1.82 -4.37 -23.24
C GLY A 110 -2.38 -5.24 -24.36
N SER A 111 -1.51 -5.61 -25.30
CA SER A 111 -1.82 -6.51 -26.41
C SER A 111 -2.13 -7.94 -25.93
N ALA A 112 -2.66 -8.78 -26.82
CA ALA A 112 -2.82 -10.20 -26.54
C ALA A 112 -1.47 -10.90 -26.21
N SER A 113 -0.36 -10.45 -26.82
CA SER A 113 0.99 -10.94 -26.51
C SER A 113 1.46 -10.54 -25.11
N PHE A 114 1.15 -9.32 -24.67
CA PHE A 114 1.38 -8.89 -23.28
C PHE A 114 0.69 -9.85 -22.32
N TRP A 115 -0.63 -10.03 -22.44
CA TRP A 115 -1.38 -10.90 -21.52
C TRP A 115 -0.94 -12.36 -21.56
N LYS A 116 -0.63 -12.89 -22.75
CA LYS A 116 -0.15 -14.26 -22.91
C LYS A 116 1.18 -14.49 -22.21
N SER A 117 2.12 -13.54 -22.28
CA SER A 117 3.42 -13.65 -21.62
C SER A 117 3.34 -13.57 -20.09
N GLN A 118 2.27 -12.97 -19.53
CA GLN A 118 2.11 -12.84 -18.08
C GLN A 118 1.40 -14.04 -17.42
N LEU A 119 0.59 -14.81 -18.14
CA LEU A 119 -0.36 -15.76 -17.51
C LEU A 119 -0.32 -17.20 -18.05
N GLU A 120 0.16 -17.42 -19.28
CA GLU A 120 0.24 -18.74 -19.94
C GLU A 120 -1.01 -19.67 -19.77
N LYS A 121 -2.22 -19.13 -19.88
CA LYS A 121 -3.48 -19.90 -19.80
C LYS A 121 -3.96 -20.35 -21.19
N PRO A 122 -4.09 -21.66 -21.48
CA PRO A 122 -4.34 -22.16 -22.84
C PRO A 122 -5.76 -21.93 -23.35
N LYS A 123 -6.76 -21.78 -22.48
CA LYS A 123 -8.17 -21.57 -22.85
C LYS A 123 -8.64 -20.12 -22.69
N MET A 124 -7.74 -19.18 -22.43
CA MET A 124 -8.10 -17.78 -22.32
C MET A 124 -8.27 -17.15 -23.69
N ASN A 125 -9.31 -16.33 -23.85
CA ASN A 125 -9.47 -15.47 -25.00
C ASN A 125 -8.69 -14.15 -24.78
N TYR A 126 -7.40 -14.16 -25.15
CA TYR A 126 -6.51 -13.00 -25.00
C TYR A 126 -6.91 -11.79 -25.85
N GLU A 127 -7.56 -12.01 -27.00
CA GLU A 127 -8.04 -10.91 -27.86
C GLU A 127 -9.16 -10.14 -27.16
N ALA A 128 -10.06 -10.83 -26.45
CA ALA A 128 -11.08 -10.17 -25.65
C ALA A 128 -10.49 -9.38 -24.48
N VAL A 129 -9.44 -9.90 -23.82
CA VAL A 129 -8.73 -9.17 -22.75
C VAL A 129 -8.01 -7.94 -23.30
N ALA A 130 -7.40 -8.05 -24.49
CA ALA A 130 -6.66 -6.97 -25.14
C ALA A 130 -7.55 -5.84 -25.71
N SER A 131 -8.88 -5.99 -25.68
CA SER A 131 -9.81 -5.00 -26.22
C SER A 131 -9.88 -3.69 -25.40
N GLY A 132 -9.35 -3.69 -24.18
CA GLY A 132 -9.37 -2.53 -23.29
C GLY A 132 -8.51 -2.73 -22.05
N TRP A 133 -8.92 -2.07 -20.97
CA TRP A 133 -8.33 -2.26 -19.65
C TRP A 133 -8.60 -3.70 -19.15
N ALA A 134 -7.69 -4.24 -18.36
CA ALA A 134 -7.90 -5.46 -17.60
C ALA A 134 -7.18 -5.36 -16.26
N LYS A 135 -7.76 -5.95 -15.21
CA LYS A 135 -7.26 -5.87 -13.85
C LYS A 135 -6.04 -6.78 -13.68
N LEU A 136 -4.94 -6.23 -13.14
CA LEU A 136 -3.76 -7.01 -12.76
C LEU A 136 -4.01 -7.76 -11.45
N ASP A 137 -3.29 -8.86 -11.24
CA ASP A 137 -3.40 -9.65 -10.01
C ASP A 137 -2.64 -8.95 -8.88
N PRO A 138 -3.31 -8.49 -7.81
CA PRO A 138 -2.63 -7.85 -6.68
C PRO A 138 -1.71 -8.83 -5.91
N ALA A 139 -1.87 -10.14 -6.08
CA ALA A 139 -1.02 -11.13 -5.42
C ALA A 139 0.33 -11.34 -6.13
N THR A 140 0.48 -10.93 -7.38
CA THR A 140 1.71 -11.16 -8.17
C THR A 140 2.28 -9.89 -8.77
N PHE A 141 1.44 -8.87 -8.99
CA PHE A 141 1.89 -7.57 -9.48
C PHE A 141 2.07 -6.62 -8.28
N PRO A 142 3.25 -6.00 -8.10
CA PRO A 142 3.50 -5.13 -6.97
C PRO A 142 2.60 -3.90 -7.01
N ASN A 143 2.19 -3.41 -5.85
CA ASN A 143 1.45 -2.15 -5.72
C ASN A 143 2.35 -0.94 -6.02
N LEU A 144 2.54 -0.65 -7.31
CA LEU A 144 3.36 0.47 -7.78
C LEU A 144 2.89 1.82 -7.23
N GLY A 145 1.58 1.99 -7.05
CA GLY A 145 1.00 3.21 -6.51
C GLY A 145 1.46 3.48 -5.09
N TRP A 146 1.38 2.46 -4.24
CA TRP A 146 1.92 2.54 -2.89
C TRP A 146 3.45 2.70 -2.89
N LEU A 147 4.17 1.89 -3.65
CA LEU A 147 5.65 1.91 -3.69
C LEU A 147 6.22 3.27 -4.10
N LEU A 148 5.61 3.89 -5.09
CA LEU A 148 6.11 5.10 -5.75
C LEU A 148 5.34 6.35 -5.30
N ALA A 149 4.39 6.26 -4.38
CA ALA A 149 3.82 7.45 -3.77
C ALA A 149 4.94 8.24 -3.08
N SER A 150 4.96 9.57 -3.26
CA SER A 150 6.05 10.41 -2.76
C SER A 150 6.32 10.26 -1.26
N PRO A 151 5.30 10.19 -0.36
CA PRO A 151 5.53 9.90 1.05
C PRO A 151 6.20 8.55 1.30
N ASN A 152 5.70 7.48 0.68
CA ASN A 152 6.18 6.13 0.93
C ASN A 152 7.62 5.94 0.45
N LEU A 153 7.93 6.44 -0.74
CA LEU A 153 9.29 6.40 -1.28
C LEU A 153 10.24 7.27 -0.44
N ALA A 154 9.81 8.46 0.00
CA ALA A 154 10.60 9.31 0.88
C ALA A 154 10.96 8.60 2.19
N PHE A 155 9.97 8.00 2.85
CA PHE A 155 10.21 7.34 4.13
C PHE A 155 11.05 6.07 4.00
N ALA A 156 10.94 5.35 2.88
CA ALA A 156 11.83 4.23 2.60
C ALA A 156 13.31 4.68 2.48
N LEU A 157 13.59 5.91 2.03
CA LEU A 157 14.95 6.42 1.96
C LEU A 157 15.57 6.70 3.33
N SER A 158 14.78 7.24 4.26
CA SER A 158 15.28 7.83 5.50
C SER A 158 14.91 7.03 6.76
N ASN A 159 14.22 5.90 6.61
CA ASN A 159 13.93 4.92 7.66
C ASN A 159 14.41 3.51 7.26
N ASP A 160 15.52 3.44 6.55
CA ASP A 160 16.17 2.17 6.31
C ASP A 160 16.69 1.61 7.65
N GLU A 161 16.15 0.47 8.09
CA GLU A 161 16.56 -0.19 9.34
C GLU A 161 18.02 -0.67 9.29
N GLU A 162 18.58 -0.84 8.09
CA GLU A 162 20.03 -1.08 7.93
C GLU A 162 20.84 0.18 8.25
N ALA A 163 20.22 1.36 8.14
CA ALA A 163 20.86 2.66 8.36
C ALA A 163 20.65 3.24 9.75
N VAL A 164 19.59 2.86 10.46
CA VAL A 164 19.25 3.39 11.78
C VAL A 164 18.99 2.23 12.75
N ASP A 165 19.75 2.19 13.84
CA ASP A 165 19.54 1.21 14.91
C ASP A 165 18.23 1.52 15.66
N LEU A 166 17.19 0.76 15.34
CA LEU A 166 15.88 0.81 16.00
C LEU A 166 15.74 -0.24 17.11
N GLU A 167 16.80 -0.96 17.48
CA GLU A 167 16.77 -1.93 18.58
C GLU A 167 17.35 -1.34 19.86
N SER A 168 18.35 -0.46 19.74
CA SER A 168 19.01 0.16 20.88
C SER A 168 18.35 1.49 21.27
N GLU A 169 17.60 1.45 22.38
CA GLU A 169 16.96 2.64 22.96
C GLU A 169 17.98 3.61 23.57
N GLY A 170 18.03 4.83 23.02
CA GLY A 170 18.77 5.96 23.57
C GLY A 170 17.92 6.77 24.55
N GLN A 171 17.90 8.09 24.35
CA GLN A 171 17.12 8.98 25.21
C GLN A 171 15.61 8.83 24.93
N ALA A 172 14.83 8.59 26.00
CA ALA A 172 13.37 8.58 25.94
C ALA A 172 12.79 9.99 25.67
N MET A 173 11.69 10.05 24.92
CA MET A 173 11.00 11.28 24.54
C MET A 173 9.51 11.03 24.25
N GLY A 174 8.71 12.10 24.19
CA GLY A 174 7.27 12.01 23.89
C GLY A 174 6.46 11.40 25.04
N LEU A 175 5.55 10.49 24.71
CA LEU A 175 4.70 9.76 25.67
C LEU A 175 5.51 8.68 26.40
N VAL A 176 6.44 9.10 27.25
CA VAL A 176 7.25 8.20 28.09
C VAL A 176 6.33 7.38 29.01
N ASP A 177 6.72 6.13 29.32
CA ASP A 177 5.96 5.18 30.15
C ASP A 177 4.59 4.74 29.57
N THR A 178 4.44 4.86 28.25
CA THR A 178 3.36 4.22 27.47
C THR A 178 3.89 3.07 26.62
N PRO A 179 3.01 2.14 26.18
CA PRO A 179 3.35 1.16 25.14
C PRO A 179 3.91 1.77 23.84
N ASP A 180 3.60 3.05 23.55
CA ASP A 180 4.15 3.79 22.40
C ASP A 180 5.28 4.77 22.79
N GLY A 181 5.96 4.52 23.90
CA GLY A 181 7.13 5.29 24.33
C GLY A 181 8.17 5.40 23.21
N ARG A 182 8.72 6.60 23.01
CA ARG A 182 9.64 6.89 21.90
C ARG A 182 11.06 7.09 22.38
N PHE A 183 12.03 6.64 21.58
CA PHE A 183 13.45 6.69 21.89
C PHE A 183 14.26 7.20 20.72
N LEU A 184 15.27 8.02 21.00
CA LEU A 184 16.30 8.32 20.00
C LEU A 184 17.15 7.05 19.75
N PRO A 185 17.62 6.82 18.51
CA PRO A 185 18.61 5.77 18.24
C PRO A 185 19.87 5.94 19.09
N ALA A 186 20.36 4.87 19.73
CA ALA A 186 21.61 4.92 20.48
C ALA A 186 22.85 4.93 19.57
N GLY A 187 22.74 4.32 18.38
CA GLY A 187 23.80 4.25 17.37
C GLY A 187 23.88 5.49 16.48
N LEU A 188 25.06 5.70 15.88
CA LEU A 188 25.17 6.64 14.76
C LEU A 188 24.49 6.04 13.53
N PRO A 189 23.79 6.85 12.71
CA PRO A 189 23.21 6.35 11.48
C PRO A 189 24.32 5.93 10.50
N ASP A 190 24.09 4.85 9.76
CA ASP A 190 24.93 4.41 8.65
C ASP A 190 24.46 5.08 7.34
N VAL A 191 24.73 6.39 7.27
CA VAL A 191 24.50 7.18 6.06
C VAL A 191 25.80 7.86 5.65
N ILE A 192 26.19 7.64 4.40
CA ILE A 192 27.35 8.28 3.78
C ILE A 192 26.92 9.12 2.58
N VAL A 193 27.77 10.09 2.23
CA VAL A 193 27.61 10.87 0.99
C VAL A 193 28.67 10.39 0.00
N GLU A 194 28.22 9.89 -1.15
CA GLU A 194 29.05 9.57 -2.31
C GLU A 194 29.04 10.76 -3.28
N GLY A 195 30.21 11.34 -3.56
CA GLY A 195 30.30 12.57 -4.36
C GLY A 195 29.62 13.76 -3.66
N ASP A 196 29.03 14.68 -4.44
CA ASP A 196 28.45 15.91 -3.90
C ASP A 196 26.92 15.84 -3.67
N SER A 197 26.24 14.81 -4.17
CA SER A 197 24.78 14.79 -4.19
C SER A 197 24.11 13.43 -4.02
N THR A 198 24.87 12.36 -3.82
CA THR A 198 24.34 11.01 -3.61
C THR A 198 24.46 10.60 -2.16
N PHE A 199 23.35 10.25 -1.54
CA PHE A 199 23.29 9.64 -0.21
C PHE A 199 23.22 8.13 -0.36
N VAL A 200 23.97 7.41 0.48
CA VAL A 200 23.86 5.96 0.63
C VAL A 200 23.47 5.66 2.06
N SER A 201 22.30 5.06 2.23
CA SER A 201 21.71 4.65 3.50
C SER A 201 21.83 3.13 3.64
N GLY A 202 22.33 2.64 4.78
CA GLY A 202 22.45 1.20 5.07
C GLY A 202 23.37 0.44 4.10
N GLY A 203 24.16 1.15 3.28
CA GLY A 203 24.97 0.58 2.20
C GLY A 203 24.19 0.16 0.94
N THR A 204 22.87 0.08 1.01
CA THR A 204 22.02 -0.49 -0.05
C THR A 204 21.20 0.59 -0.77
N MET A 205 20.51 1.44 -0.03
CA MET A 205 19.63 2.49 -0.56
C MET A 205 20.41 3.72 -1.00
N ARG A 206 20.18 4.16 -2.25
CA ARG A 206 20.85 5.31 -2.87
C ARG A 206 19.82 6.35 -3.29
N ALA A 207 20.02 7.59 -2.85
CA ALA A 207 19.24 8.75 -3.25
C ALA A 207 20.16 9.81 -3.85
N THR A 208 19.94 10.20 -5.10
CA THR A 208 20.68 11.32 -5.71
C THR A 208 19.80 12.56 -5.74
N THR A 209 20.41 13.69 -5.45
CA THR A 209 19.76 15.00 -5.55
C THR A 209 20.33 15.82 -6.71
N GLY A 210 19.47 16.65 -7.29
CA GLY A 210 19.85 17.69 -8.23
C GLY A 210 20.21 19.00 -7.51
N PRO A 211 20.28 20.12 -8.25
CA PRO A 211 20.32 21.45 -7.68
C PRO A 211 19.18 21.64 -6.67
N ASP A 212 19.41 22.47 -5.64
CA ASP A 212 18.41 22.81 -4.62
C ASP A 212 17.90 21.61 -3.79
N LYS A 213 18.67 20.52 -3.71
CA LYS A 213 18.35 19.30 -2.95
C LYS A 213 17.08 18.58 -3.42
N ILE A 214 16.66 18.80 -4.66
CA ILE A 214 15.51 18.08 -5.25
C ILE A 214 15.92 16.63 -5.53
N LEU A 215 15.12 15.66 -5.07
CA LEU A 215 15.34 14.24 -5.35
C LEU A 215 15.22 13.95 -6.85
N THR A 216 16.25 13.32 -7.45
CA THR A 216 16.30 13.03 -8.89
C THR A 216 16.41 11.55 -9.21
N THR A 217 17.00 10.73 -8.35
CA THR A 217 17.03 9.28 -8.53
C THR A 217 16.91 8.55 -7.21
N VAL A 218 16.24 7.40 -7.21
CA VAL A 218 16.23 6.45 -6.09
C VAL A 218 16.61 5.08 -6.62
N LYS A 219 17.53 4.42 -5.93
CA LYS A 219 17.97 3.06 -6.26
C LYS A 219 18.20 2.23 -5.01
N GLY A 220 17.61 1.05 -4.98
CA GLY A 220 17.82 0.06 -3.92
C GLY A 220 16.52 -0.60 -3.45
N PRO A 221 16.58 -1.33 -2.35
CA PRO A 221 15.46 -2.11 -1.84
C PRO A 221 14.46 -1.30 -1.04
N ILE A 222 13.18 -1.55 -1.28
CA ILE A 222 12.06 -1.06 -0.48
C ILE A 222 11.31 -2.27 0.07
N THR A 223 11.08 -2.28 1.38
CA THR A 223 10.22 -3.28 2.03
C THR A 223 8.77 -2.81 1.99
N GLN A 224 7.90 -3.63 1.40
CA GLN A 224 6.46 -3.38 1.34
C GLN A 224 5.77 -3.82 2.65
N PRO A 225 4.53 -3.35 2.91
CA PRO A 225 3.70 -3.93 3.96
C PRO A 225 3.52 -5.43 3.68
N GLY A 226 3.79 -6.27 4.69
CA GLY A 226 3.85 -7.73 4.54
C GLY A 226 5.27 -8.30 4.38
N GLY A 227 6.29 -7.44 4.27
CA GLY A 227 7.70 -7.83 4.33
C GLY A 227 8.36 -8.16 2.98
N ASP A 228 7.61 -8.11 1.89
CA ASP A 228 8.15 -8.33 0.55
C ASP A 228 9.14 -7.21 0.16
N ARG A 229 10.33 -7.59 -0.29
CA ARG A 229 11.39 -6.65 -0.70
C ARG A 229 11.36 -6.45 -2.21
N VAL A 230 11.27 -5.18 -2.63
CA VAL A 230 11.20 -4.75 -4.03
C VAL A 230 12.38 -3.85 -4.35
N GLU A 231 13.11 -4.16 -5.41
CA GLU A 231 14.22 -3.31 -5.87
C GLU A 231 13.70 -2.20 -6.79
N VAL A 232 14.02 -0.96 -6.48
CA VAL A 232 13.75 0.20 -7.36
C VAL A 232 15.04 0.72 -7.97
N ASP A 233 14.96 1.20 -9.21
CA ASP A 233 16.02 1.96 -9.89
C ASP A 233 15.31 2.96 -10.81
N VAL A 234 14.97 4.13 -10.25
CA VAL A 234 14.07 5.10 -10.89
C VAL A 234 14.65 6.50 -10.88
N ALA A 235 14.52 7.18 -12.01
CA ALA A 235 14.58 8.63 -12.10
C ALA A 235 13.25 9.22 -11.61
N VAL A 236 13.34 10.31 -10.86
CA VAL A 236 12.23 10.97 -10.19
C VAL A 236 12.14 12.41 -10.69
N THR A 237 10.92 12.86 -10.99
CA THR A 237 10.63 14.25 -11.29
C THR A 237 9.39 14.66 -10.50
N PRO A 238 9.53 15.44 -9.41
CA PRO A 238 8.36 15.96 -8.70
C PRO A 238 7.43 16.74 -9.64
N ILE A 239 6.12 16.58 -9.43
CA ILE A 239 5.09 17.28 -10.22
C ILE A 239 4.15 18.04 -9.28
N GLY A 240 3.71 19.21 -9.72
CA GLY A 240 2.90 20.12 -8.89
C GLY A 240 1.40 19.80 -8.91
N PRO A 241 0.59 20.53 -8.12
CA PRO A 241 -0.86 20.28 -8.01
C PRO A 241 -1.61 20.35 -9.35
N ASN A 242 -1.18 21.22 -10.28
CA ASN A 242 -1.78 21.34 -11.60
C ASN A 242 -1.52 20.12 -12.51
N GLU A 243 -0.39 19.44 -12.35
CA GLU A 243 -0.09 18.20 -13.07
C GLU A 243 -0.87 17.04 -12.46
N ILE A 244 -0.98 17.01 -11.14
CA ILE A 244 -1.80 16.04 -10.40
C ILE A 244 -3.28 16.17 -10.74
N GLY A 245 -3.86 17.38 -10.79
CA GLY A 245 -5.25 17.55 -11.26
C GLY A 245 -5.47 16.98 -12.66
N ARG A 246 -4.50 17.20 -13.58
CA ARG A 246 -4.54 16.61 -14.93
C ARG A 246 -4.39 15.09 -14.93
N LEU A 247 -3.70 14.50 -13.96
CA LEU A 247 -3.65 13.04 -13.77
C LEU A 247 -5.05 12.52 -13.40
N TYR A 248 -5.70 13.14 -12.40
CA TYR A 248 -7.04 12.75 -11.97
C TYR A 248 -8.10 12.93 -13.07
N ASP A 249 -8.06 14.03 -13.83
CA ASP A 249 -8.94 14.23 -15.00
C ASP A 249 -8.86 13.06 -15.99
N ARG A 250 -7.64 12.56 -16.26
CA ARG A 250 -7.43 11.45 -17.20
C ARG A 250 -7.89 10.12 -16.62
N ILE A 251 -7.69 9.88 -15.32
CA ILE A 251 -8.14 8.66 -14.65
C ILE A 251 -9.67 8.63 -14.54
N ASP A 252 -10.30 9.74 -14.13
CA ASP A 252 -11.76 9.84 -14.00
C ASP A 252 -12.47 9.62 -15.34
N ALA A 253 -11.89 10.14 -16.43
CA ALA A 253 -12.37 9.86 -17.79
C ALA A 253 -12.39 8.36 -18.15
N GLN A 254 -11.65 7.51 -17.44
CA GLN A 254 -11.64 6.06 -17.60
C GLN A 254 -12.50 5.31 -16.57
N ALA A 255 -12.98 5.95 -15.49
CA ALA A 255 -13.62 5.27 -14.37
C ALA A 255 -14.80 4.36 -14.78
N GLN A 256 -15.63 4.82 -15.71
CA GLN A 256 -16.75 4.01 -16.24
C GLN A 256 -16.29 2.76 -16.98
N THR A 257 -15.12 2.79 -17.62
CA THR A 257 -14.57 1.64 -18.34
C THR A 257 -13.99 0.57 -17.40
N LEU A 258 -13.77 0.92 -16.13
CA LEU A 258 -13.24 0.02 -15.09
C LEU A 258 -14.35 -0.73 -14.33
N ALA A 259 -15.63 -0.40 -14.57
CA ALA A 259 -16.77 -0.96 -13.86
C ALA A 259 -17.05 -2.44 -14.16
N HIS A 260 -16.87 -2.88 -15.41
CA HIS A 260 -16.99 -4.29 -15.80
C HIS A 260 -15.76 -4.69 -16.59
N ILE A 261 -14.81 -5.30 -15.92
CA ILE A 261 -13.43 -5.34 -16.38
C ILE A 261 -12.90 -6.77 -16.48
N PRO A 262 -12.22 -7.16 -17.59
CA PRO A 262 -11.53 -8.42 -17.63
C PRO A 262 -10.57 -8.59 -16.45
N ALA A 263 -10.60 -9.76 -15.82
CA ALA A 263 -9.75 -10.17 -14.72
C ALA A 263 -9.01 -11.45 -15.11
N PRO A 264 -7.98 -11.36 -15.97
CA PRO A 264 -7.37 -12.54 -16.60
C PRO A 264 -6.61 -13.42 -15.59
N TYR A 265 -6.27 -12.91 -14.41
CA TYR A 265 -5.71 -13.73 -13.33
C TYR A 265 -6.69 -14.77 -12.77
N LEU A 266 -8.00 -14.62 -12.98
CA LEU A 266 -8.99 -15.63 -12.60
C LEU A 266 -8.89 -16.89 -13.47
N SER A 267 -8.90 -18.06 -12.84
CA SER A 267 -8.86 -19.39 -13.48
C SER A 267 -10.12 -20.17 -13.11
N PRO A 268 -11.19 -20.10 -13.90
CA PRO A 268 -12.39 -20.89 -13.64
C PRO A 268 -12.16 -22.37 -13.87
N ASP A 269 -12.64 -23.17 -12.91
CA ASP A 269 -12.79 -24.61 -13.05
C ASP A 269 -14.17 -24.94 -13.64
N PHE A 270 -14.15 -25.61 -14.78
CA PHE A 270 -15.33 -26.07 -15.51
C PHE A 270 -15.58 -27.58 -15.36
N ALA A 271 -14.87 -28.30 -14.48
CA ALA A 271 -14.98 -29.75 -14.31
C ALA A 271 -16.41 -30.22 -13.99
N ALA A 272 -17.22 -29.37 -13.35
CA ALA A 272 -18.63 -29.64 -13.05
C ALA A 272 -19.59 -29.32 -14.23
N SER A 273 -19.09 -28.83 -15.35
CA SER A 273 -19.90 -28.58 -16.56
C SER A 273 -20.30 -29.90 -17.21
N GLY A 274 -21.45 -29.92 -17.89
CA GLY A 274 -21.98 -31.16 -18.46
C GLY A 274 -23.01 -30.96 -19.57
N PHE A 275 -23.28 -32.08 -20.27
CA PHE A 275 -24.25 -32.15 -21.37
C PHE A 275 -25.45 -32.99 -20.98
N ARG A 276 -26.66 -32.51 -21.25
CA ARG A 276 -27.89 -33.28 -21.11
C ARG A 276 -28.77 -33.15 -22.36
N LEU A 277 -29.35 -34.26 -22.79
CA LEU A 277 -30.35 -34.26 -23.86
C LEU A 277 -31.69 -33.83 -23.26
N THR A 278 -32.31 -32.79 -23.82
CA THR A 278 -33.52 -32.18 -23.24
C THR A 278 -34.78 -33.01 -23.44
N VAL A 279 -34.76 -33.92 -24.42
CA VAL A 279 -35.91 -34.75 -24.79
C VAL A 279 -35.38 -36.10 -25.23
N SER A 280 -35.37 -37.04 -24.28
CA SER A 280 -35.31 -38.45 -24.64
C SER A 280 -36.73 -38.90 -25.05
N PRO A 281 -36.91 -39.52 -26.22
CA PRO A 281 -35.92 -39.74 -27.27
C PRO A 281 -35.79 -38.52 -28.20
N CYS A 282 -34.59 -38.30 -28.72
CA CYS A 282 -34.40 -37.41 -29.86
C CYS A 282 -35.37 -37.83 -30.97
N ALA A 283 -36.03 -36.87 -31.61
CA ALA A 283 -36.84 -37.11 -32.80
C ALA A 283 -36.05 -36.65 -34.02
N PRO A 284 -35.25 -37.54 -34.66
CA PRO A 284 -34.59 -37.22 -35.92
C PRO A 284 -35.54 -36.52 -36.91
N PRO A 285 -35.04 -35.58 -37.71
CA PRO A 285 -33.62 -35.37 -37.97
C PRO A 285 -32.91 -34.40 -37.00
N VAL A 286 -33.58 -33.76 -36.03
CA VAL A 286 -32.97 -32.73 -35.17
C VAL A 286 -33.02 -33.11 -33.69
N CYS A 287 -31.86 -33.23 -33.04
CA CYS A 287 -31.72 -33.39 -31.60
C CYS A 287 -31.34 -32.05 -30.94
N GLU A 288 -31.99 -31.67 -29.85
CA GLU A 288 -31.59 -30.49 -29.06
C GLU A 288 -30.89 -30.89 -27.76
N TYR A 289 -29.71 -30.31 -27.54
CA TYR A 289 -28.92 -30.49 -26.33
C TYR A 289 -28.94 -29.26 -25.46
N ILE A 290 -29.12 -29.44 -24.16
CA ILE A 290 -28.83 -28.44 -23.14
C ILE A 290 -27.43 -28.66 -22.59
N VAL A 291 -26.75 -27.54 -22.43
CA VAL A 291 -25.33 -27.49 -22.14
C VAL A 291 -25.20 -26.61 -20.92
N THR A 292 -24.78 -27.21 -19.82
CA THR A 292 -24.67 -26.52 -18.54
C THR A 292 -23.21 -26.17 -18.32
N TYR A 293 -22.91 -24.87 -18.30
CA TYR A 293 -21.62 -24.36 -17.89
C TYR A 293 -21.68 -24.06 -16.39
N VAL A 294 -20.79 -24.67 -15.62
CA VAL A 294 -20.61 -24.39 -14.19
C VAL A 294 -19.20 -23.85 -14.03
N ALA A 295 -19.07 -22.62 -13.55
CA ALA A 295 -17.79 -21.96 -13.42
C ALA A 295 -17.45 -21.75 -11.94
N ARG A 296 -16.52 -22.54 -11.41
CA ARG A 296 -16.04 -22.39 -10.03
C ARG A 296 -14.78 -21.53 -10.00
N THR A 297 -14.84 -20.45 -9.24
CA THR A 297 -13.76 -19.48 -9.02
C THR A 297 -13.67 -19.18 -7.52
N PRO A 298 -13.16 -20.12 -6.70
CA PRO A 298 -13.19 -19.99 -5.24
C PRO A 298 -12.41 -18.77 -4.72
N ASN A 299 -11.43 -18.27 -5.47
CA ASN A 299 -10.63 -17.11 -5.10
C ASN A 299 -11.25 -15.77 -5.55
N ALA A 300 -12.41 -15.79 -6.23
CA ALA A 300 -13.09 -14.56 -6.62
C ALA A 300 -13.93 -14.04 -5.44
N THR A 301 -13.53 -12.91 -4.88
CA THR A 301 -14.22 -12.23 -3.77
C THR A 301 -15.22 -11.18 -4.23
N GLN A 302 -15.19 -10.81 -5.51
CA GLN A 302 -16.03 -9.78 -6.11
C GLN A 302 -17.09 -10.40 -7.04
N PRO A 303 -18.26 -9.75 -7.21
CA PRO A 303 -19.20 -10.12 -8.26
C PRO A 303 -18.55 -10.05 -9.64
N GLY A 304 -19.13 -10.75 -10.60
CA GLY A 304 -18.62 -10.76 -11.97
C GLY A 304 -19.21 -11.89 -12.78
N SER A 305 -18.62 -12.11 -13.95
CA SER A 305 -19.04 -13.19 -14.85
C SER A 305 -17.90 -13.74 -15.68
N ILE A 306 -18.15 -14.87 -16.33
CA ILE A 306 -17.25 -15.46 -17.30
C ILE A 306 -18.02 -15.58 -18.61
N THR A 307 -17.49 -14.96 -19.64
CA THR A 307 -17.95 -15.17 -21.01
C THR A 307 -17.21 -16.38 -21.57
N VAL A 308 -17.95 -17.43 -21.92
CA VAL A 308 -17.46 -18.64 -22.56
C VAL A 308 -17.88 -18.63 -24.01
N VAL A 309 -16.94 -18.80 -24.93
CA VAL A 309 -17.21 -19.12 -26.33
C VAL A 309 -16.93 -20.61 -26.50
N GLY A 310 -17.99 -21.39 -26.62
CA GLY A 310 -17.93 -22.85 -26.74
C GLY A 310 -18.29 -23.31 -28.15
N ASP A 311 -17.44 -24.16 -28.70
CA ASP A 311 -17.68 -24.91 -29.94
C ASP A 311 -18.06 -26.33 -29.60
N MET A 312 -19.29 -26.66 -29.93
CA MET A 312 -19.89 -27.93 -29.57
C MET A 312 -19.98 -28.85 -30.78
N THR A 313 -19.47 -30.06 -30.63
CA THR A 313 -19.50 -31.07 -31.70
C THR A 313 -20.09 -32.37 -31.18
N LEU A 314 -20.69 -33.14 -32.09
CA LEU A 314 -21.23 -34.46 -31.79
C LEU A 314 -20.53 -35.53 -32.62
N THR A 315 -20.35 -36.71 -32.03
CA THR A 315 -19.96 -37.92 -32.74
C THR A 315 -20.96 -39.04 -32.50
N LEU A 316 -21.37 -39.74 -33.57
CA LEU A 316 -22.19 -40.95 -33.52
C LEU A 316 -21.31 -42.13 -33.89
N ASN A 317 -21.17 -43.10 -32.99
CA ASN A 317 -20.23 -44.23 -33.16
C ASN A 317 -18.82 -43.73 -33.55
N ASP A 318 -18.35 -42.69 -32.86
CA ASP A 318 -17.07 -42.01 -33.06
C ASP A 318 -16.89 -41.30 -34.42
N ARG A 319 -17.95 -41.17 -35.24
CA ARG A 319 -17.97 -40.38 -36.48
C ARG A 319 -18.62 -39.00 -36.25
N PRO A 320 -18.01 -37.88 -36.68
CA PRO A 320 -18.63 -36.55 -36.58
C PRO A 320 -20.01 -36.47 -37.25
N VAL A 321 -20.99 -35.87 -36.58
CA VAL A 321 -22.37 -35.65 -37.06
C VAL A 321 -22.89 -34.28 -36.63
N GLY A 322 -23.90 -33.75 -37.33
CA GLY A 322 -24.62 -32.54 -36.93
C GLY A 322 -23.88 -31.21 -37.05
N GLY A 323 -22.60 -31.21 -37.42
CA GLY A 323 -21.79 -30.01 -37.55
C GLY A 323 -21.33 -29.46 -36.21
N THR A 324 -20.96 -28.17 -36.19
CA THR A 324 -20.53 -27.45 -34.98
C THR A 324 -21.60 -26.45 -34.56
N CYS A 325 -21.96 -26.43 -33.27
CA CYS A 325 -22.78 -25.39 -32.67
C CYS A 325 -21.90 -24.47 -31.83
N THR A 326 -21.66 -23.26 -32.30
CA THR A 326 -20.91 -22.24 -31.54
C THR A 326 -21.87 -21.39 -30.72
N ARG A 327 -21.61 -21.26 -29.41
CA ARG A 327 -22.39 -20.43 -28.50
C ARG A 327 -21.50 -19.55 -27.64
N THR A 328 -21.92 -18.31 -27.46
CA THR A 328 -21.40 -17.43 -26.42
C THR A 328 -22.35 -17.47 -25.23
N VAL A 329 -21.83 -17.78 -24.05
CA VAL A 329 -22.60 -17.90 -22.80
C VAL A 329 -21.93 -17.07 -21.72
N THR A 330 -22.71 -16.27 -21.00
CA THR A 330 -22.24 -15.55 -19.82
C THR A 330 -22.67 -16.31 -18.57
N VAL A 331 -21.69 -16.71 -17.77
CA VAL A 331 -21.88 -17.47 -16.52
C VAL A 331 -21.52 -16.57 -15.35
N PRO A 332 -22.37 -16.33 -14.35
CA PRO A 332 -21.97 -15.62 -13.14
C PRO A 332 -20.77 -16.33 -12.47
N LEU A 333 -19.87 -15.58 -11.84
CA LEU A 333 -18.78 -16.18 -11.04
C LEU A 333 -19.36 -17.08 -9.95
N ASN A 334 -18.79 -18.29 -9.78
CA ASN A 334 -19.31 -19.33 -8.89
C ASN A 334 -20.77 -19.75 -9.18
N GLY A 335 -21.25 -19.51 -10.40
CA GLY A 335 -22.60 -19.80 -10.85
C GLY A 335 -22.67 -20.83 -11.98
N GLN A 336 -23.85 -20.91 -12.58
CA GLN A 336 -24.11 -21.76 -13.74
C GLN A 336 -24.99 -21.05 -14.78
N ALA A 337 -24.83 -21.42 -16.04
CA ALA A 337 -25.70 -20.99 -17.12
C ALA A 337 -25.95 -22.14 -18.11
N GLU A 338 -27.07 -22.07 -18.83
CA GLU A 338 -27.45 -23.08 -19.82
C GLU A 338 -27.56 -22.47 -21.22
N THR A 339 -27.16 -23.22 -22.24
CA THR A 339 -27.45 -22.91 -23.65
C THR A 339 -27.98 -24.13 -24.38
N ARG A 340 -28.61 -23.89 -25.55
CA ARG A 340 -29.22 -24.92 -26.38
C ARG A 340 -28.53 -25.04 -27.74
N CYS A 341 -28.19 -26.26 -28.12
CA CYS A 341 -27.59 -26.57 -29.40
C CYS A 341 -28.43 -27.62 -30.16
N PRO A 342 -29.08 -27.21 -31.27
CA PRO A 342 -29.73 -28.14 -32.17
C PRO A 342 -28.69 -28.78 -33.11
N PHE A 343 -28.74 -30.10 -33.25
CA PHE A 343 -27.88 -30.85 -34.16
C PHE A 343 -28.72 -31.72 -35.07
N THR A 344 -28.34 -31.77 -36.35
CA THR A 344 -28.96 -32.69 -37.30
C THR A 344 -28.25 -34.05 -37.24
N VAL A 345 -28.91 -35.08 -36.69
CA VAL A 345 -28.30 -36.39 -36.46
C VAL A 345 -28.98 -37.44 -37.36
N PRO A 346 -28.21 -38.30 -38.07
CA PRO A 346 -28.77 -39.42 -38.83
C PRO A 346 -29.63 -40.33 -37.96
N ASN A 347 -30.67 -40.92 -38.55
CA ASN A 347 -31.50 -41.92 -37.90
C ASN A 347 -30.80 -43.29 -37.94
N GLU A 348 -29.75 -43.45 -37.14
CA GLU A 348 -28.92 -44.65 -37.02
C GLU A 348 -28.75 -45.02 -35.54
N ASP A 349 -28.76 -46.32 -35.23
CA ASP A 349 -28.48 -46.80 -33.87
C ASP A 349 -27.01 -46.57 -33.49
N GLY A 350 -26.76 -46.18 -32.24
CA GLY A 350 -25.39 -45.98 -31.79
C GLY A 350 -25.23 -45.21 -30.49
N THR A 351 -23.98 -44.97 -30.14
CA THR A 351 -23.61 -44.08 -29.02
C THR A 351 -23.31 -42.69 -29.56
N LEU A 352 -24.09 -41.71 -29.11
CA LEU A 352 -23.89 -40.30 -29.41
C LEU A 352 -23.08 -39.66 -28.28
N LYS A 353 -21.91 -39.09 -28.60
CA LYS A 353 -21.03 -38.37 -27.66
C LYS A 353 -20.98 -36.90 -28.04
N GLY A 354 -20.94 -36.02 -27.04
CA GLY A 354 -20.71 -34.59 -27.24
C GLY A 354 -19.37 -34.17 -26.68
N ASP A 355 -18.68 -33.27 -27.39
CA ASP A 355 -17.44 -32.64 -26.95
C ASP A 355 -17.57 -31.12 -27.06
N VAL A 356 -16.92 -30.40 -26.14
CA VAL A 356 -16.87 -28.94 -26.15
C VAL A 356 -15.45 -28.43 -26.01
N ALA A 357 -14.97 -27.86 -27.10
CA ALA A 357 -13.86 -26.94 -27.09
C ALA A 357 -14.38 -25.57 -26.62
N TYR A 358 -13.60 -24.86 -25.81
CA TYR A 358 -13.99 -23.53 -25.36
C TYR A 358 -12.81 -22.62 -25.12
N VAL A 359 -13.07 -21.32 -25.27
CA VAL A 359 -12.25 -20.25 -24.71
C VAL A 359 -13.09 -19.40 -23.76
N PHE A 360 -12.45 -18.72 -22.82
CA PHE A 360 -13.15 -17.89 -21.86
C PHE A 360 -12.46 -16.55 -21.59
N THR A 361 -13.25 -15.58 -21.12
CA THR A 361 -12.79 -14.34 -20.50
C THR A 361 -13.55 -14.16 -19.20
N ALA A 362 -12.82 -14.01 -18.09
CA ALA A 362 -13.39 -13.71 -16.79
C ALA A 362 -13.44 -12.19 -16.60
N TYR A 363 -14.51 -11.70 -15.98
CA TYR A 363 -14.76 -10.31 -15.68
C TYR A 363 -15.11 -10.15 -14.21
N VAL A 364 -14.69 -9.05 -13.61
CA VAL A 364 -15.14 -8.61 -12.29
C VAL A 364 -15.91 -7.31 -12.40
N ASP A 365 -16.90 -7.15 -11.54
CA ASP A 365 -17.72 -5.96 -11.45
C ASP A 365 -17.22 -5.06 -10.32
N GLN A 366 -17.21 -3.76 -10.58
CA GLN A 366 -16.88 -2.71 -9.64
C GLN A 366 -17.94 -1.61 -9.72
N ASP A 367 -18.24 -0.99 -8.59
CA ASP A 367 -19.13 0.16 -8.56
C ASP A 367 -18.37 1.41 -9.02
N PRO A 368 -18.66 1.96 -10.21
CA PRO A 368 -17.95 3.14 -10.71
C PRO A 368 -18.15 4.36 -9.80
N THR A 369 -19.25 4.41 -9.03
CA THR A 369 -19.49 5.51 -8.09
C THR A 369 -18.56 5.46 -6.88
N VAL A 370 -18.11 4.26 -6.49
CA VAL A 370 -17.07 4.09 -5.47
C VAL A 370 -15.73 4.55 -6.01
N LEU A 371 -15.39 4.20 -7.27
CA LEU A 371 -14.17 4.68 -7.91
C LEU A 371 -14.14 6.20 -8.03
N THR A 372 -15.16 6.83 -8.60
CA THR A 372 -15.20 8.30 -8.77
C THR A 372 -15.16 9.02 -7.42
N ARG A 373 -15.81 8.49 -6.37
CA ARG A 373 -15.70 9.07 -5.02
C ARG A 373 -14.29 8.96 -4.45
N ALA A 374 -13.63 7.82 -4.64
CA ALA A 374 -12.24 7.63 -4.22
C ALA A 374 -11.30 8.58 -4.96
N LEU A 375 -11.46 8.74 -6.28
CA LEU A 375 -10.66 9.66 -7.08
C LEU A 375 -10.82 11.11 -6.63
N ALA A 376 -12.06 11.58 -6.43
CA ALA A 376 -12.31 12.94 -5.97
C ALA A 376 -11.70 13.20 -4.58
N ALA A 377 -11.78 12.22 -3.67
CA ALA A 377 -11.12 12.30 -2.38
C ALA A 377 -9.60 12.37 -2.56
N ASN A 378 -9.00 11.43 -3.28
CA ASN A 378 -7.55 11.34 -3.48
C ASN A 378 -6.97 12.57 -4.22
N GLU A 379 -7.72 13.16 -5.15
CA GLU A 379 -7.37 14.42 -5.80
C GLU A 379 -7.31 15.57 -4.80
N GLN A 380 -8.36 15.73 -3.98
CA GLN A 380 -8.40 16.76 -2.96
C GLN A 380 -7.20 16.66 -2.01
N ILE A 381 -6.80 15.44 -1.68
CA ILE A 381 -5.68 15.14 -0.78
C ILE A 381 -4.35 15.49 -1.43
N SER A 382 -4.15 15.02 -2.66
CA SER A 382 -2.89 15.18 -3.37
C SER A 382 -2.67 16.63 -3.82
N THR A 383 -3.72 17.44 -3.92
CA THR A 383 -3.66 18.85 -4.33
C THR A 383 -3.80 19.85 -3.17
N ALA A 384 -4.14 19.38 -1.96
CA ALA A 384 -4.23 20.23 -0.79
C ALA A 384 -2.86 20.76 -0.35
N GLU A 385 -2.85 21.98 0.17
CA GLU A 385 -1.68 22.50 0.87
C GLU A 385 -1.44 21.69 2.15
N ALA A 386 -0.18 21.30 2.38
CA ALA A 386 0.23 20.64 3.61
C ALA A 386 -0.06 21.54 4.81
N GLN A 387 -0.79 21.01 5.79
CA GLN A 387 -1.18 21.75 6.99
C GLN A 387 -0.12 21.76 8.10
N GLY A 388 0.87 20.88 7.96
CA GLY A 388 1.97 20.66 8.87
C GLY A 388 3.20 20.15 8.12
N THR A 389 4.22 19.75 8.87
CA THR A 389 5.51 19.35 8.32
C THR A 389 5.96 18.03 8.94
N TRP A 390 6.42 17.11 8.10
CA TRP A 390 7.08 15.90 8.58
C TRP A 390 8.37 16.25 9.30
N THR A 391 8.46 15.84 10.56
CA THR A 391 9.58 16.16 11.46
C THR A 391 10.14 14.85 12.03
N PRO A 392 11.47 14.65 11.98
CA PRO A 392 12.11 13.49 12.59
C PRO A 392 11.90 13.48 14.10
N THR A 393 11.69 12.30 14.66
CA THR A 393 11.51 12.06 16.10
C THR A 393 12.13 10.73 16.51
N GLY A 394 12.01 10.36 17.78
CA GLY A 394 12.36 9.04 18.27
C GLY A 394 11.41 7.96 17.74
N PHE A 395 11.94 6.75 17.53
CA PHE A 395 11.15 5.59 17.13
C PHE A 395 10.36 5.03 18.31
N LYS A 396 9.22 4.38 18.07
CA LYS A 396 8.49 3.66 19.14
C LYS A 396 9.33 2.44 19.57
N GLY A 397 9.58 2.28 20.86
CA GLY A 397 10.49 1.24 21.39
C GLY A 397 10.01 -0.17 21.09
N ASP A 398 8.71 -0.42 21.22
CA ASP A 398 8.09 -1.71 20.93
C ASP A 398 7.90 -1.94 19.41
N VAL A 399 8.34 -3.09 18.91
CA VAL A 399 8.26 -3.46 17.49
C VAL A 399 6.80 -3.54 17.02
N ALA A 400 5.89 -4.11 17.82
CA ALA A 400 4.49 -4.20 17.45
C ALA A 400 3.83 -2.81 17.39
N ALA A 401 4.23 -1.88 18.26
CA ALA A 401 3.81 -0.49 18.17
C ALA A 401 4.35 0.21 16.91
N ARG A 402 5.58 -0.09 16.47
CA ARG A 402 6.14 0.43 15.20
C ARG A 402 5.39 -0.10 13.99
N ASP A 403 5.17 -1.40 13.93
CA ASP A 403 4.47 -2.06 12.84
C ASP A 403 3.03 -1.55 12.74
N TYR A 404 2.38 -1.39 13.90
CA TYR A 404 1.05 -0.82 13.97
C TYR A 404 1.00 0.65 13.51
N ASN A 405 1.99 1.47 13.89
CA ASN A 405 2.12 2.84 13.39
C ASN A 405 2.21 2.88 11.86
N LEU A 406 3.06 2.02 11.29
CA LEU A 406 3.23 1.92 9.84
C LEU A 406 1.95 1.44 9.15
N GLN A 407 1.26 0.44 9.73
CA GLN A 407 -0.01 -0.07 9.22
C GLN A 407 -1.07 1.04 9.12
N VAL A 408 -1.20 1.87 10.16
CA VAL A 408 -2.25 2.89 10.23
C VAL A 408 -1.90 4.13 9.42
N THR A 409 -0.63 4.58 9.48
CA THR A 409 -0.24 5.90 8.94
C THR A 409 0.45 5.81 7.58
N GLY A 410 1.01 4.65 7.22
CA GLY A 410 1.94 4.52 6.10
C GLY A 410 3.30 5.19 6.33
N ALA A 411 3.49 5.87 7.45
CA ALA A 411 4.75 6.50 7.83
C ALA A 411 5.45 5.68 8.93
N PRO A 412 6.78 5.62 8.91
CA PRO A 412 7.53 4.96 9.97
C PRO A 412 7.51 5.79 11.24
N SER A 413 7.61 5.11 12.39
CA SER A 413 7.54 5.78 13.68
C SER A 413 8.69 6.76 13.94
N THR A 414 9.78 6.75 13.17
CA THR A 414 10.85 7.76 13.29
C THR A 414 10.44 9.17 12.84
N TYR A 415 9.20 9.34 12.36
CA TYR A 415 8.66 10.63 11.94
C TYR A 415 7.35 10.93 12.67
N THR A 416 7.10 12.22 12.81
CA THR A 416 5.80 12.77 13.21
C THR A 416 5.40 13.86 12.25
N TYR A 417 4.11 14.01 12.01
CA TYR A 417 3.55 15.15 11.30
C TYR A 417 3.22 16.25 12.30
N VAL A 418 3.92 17.39 12.23
CA VAL A 418 3.76 18.47 13.20
C VAL A 418 2.86 19.56 12.62
N VAL A 419 1.74 19.83 13.30
CA VAL A 419 0.79 20.90 12.96
C VAL A 419 0.71 21.85 14.14
N ASN A 420 1.01 23.13 13.95
CA ASN A 420 0.96 24.16 15.01
C ASN A 420 1.56 23.67 16.36
N ASP A 421 2.78 23.14 16.30
CA ASP A 421 3.57 22.60 17.43
C ASP A 421 3.03 21.30 18.08
N ALA A 422 1.90 20.76 17.64
CA ALA A 422 1.42 19.45 18.06
C ALA A 422 1.90 18.35 17.10
N ALA A 423 2.43 17.26 17.67
CA ALA A 423 2.86 16.09 16.92
C ALA A 423 1.69 15.11 16.71
N PHE A 424 1.66 14.53 15.51
CA PHE A 424 0.80 13.44 15.09
C PHE A 424 1.68 12.32 14.51
N ASP A 425 1.26 11.07 14.63
CA ASP A 425 2.00 9.94 14.06
C ASP A 425 1.93 9.94 12.52
N GLY A 426 0.86 10.53 11.96
CA GLY A 426 0.77 10.76 10.53
C GLY A 426 -0.49 11.50 10.10
N ARG A 427 -0.83 11.37 8.82
CA ARG A 427 -2.06 11.90 8.24
C ARG A 427 -2.72 10.82 7.39
N ALA A 428 -4.02 10.65 7.54
CA ALA A 428 -4.79 9.78 6.66
C ALA A 428 -4.88 10.41 5.28
N PRO A 429 -5.24 9.62 4.25
CA PRO A 429 -5.51 10.14 2.93
C PRO A 429 -6.43 11.36 3.04
N ASP A 430 -7.62 11.27 3.65
CA ASP A 430 -8.62 12.36 3.75
C ASP A 430 -8.19 13.65 4.50
N GLY A 431 -6.91 13.76 4.87
CA GLY A 431 -6.34 14.90 5.60
C GLY A 431 -6.55 14.83 7.10
N THR A 432 -7.23 13.80 7.62
CA THR A 432 -7.37 13.57 9.06
C THR A 432 -6.00 13.36 9.69
N LEU A 433 -5.73 14.07 10.79
CA LEU A 433 -4.48 13.92 11.54
C LEU A 433 -4.58 12.68 12.43
N LEU A 434 -3.58 11.80 12.34
CA LEU A 434 -3.60 10.47 12.96
C LEU A 434 -2.65 10.42 14.16
N MET A 435 -3.13 9.83 15.26
CA MET A 435 -2.30 9.32 16.35
C MET A 435 -2.58 7.83 16.49
N THR A 436 -1.54 7.03 16.67
CA THR A 436 -1.65 5.57 16.73
C THR A 436 -1.25 5.08 18.10
N PHE A 437 -1.98 4.07 18.57
CA PHE A 437 -1.75 3.45 19.87
C PHE A 437 -1.65 1.94 19.68
N GLY A 438 -0.43 1.43 19.78
CA GLY A 438 -0.12 0.02 19.63
C GLY A 438 -0.71 -0.85 20.75
N PRO A 439 -0.50 -2.18 20.70
CA PRO A 439 -0.96 -3.08 21.75
C PRO A 439 -0.35 -2.76 23.13
N GLY A 440 -1.13 -2.95 24.21
CA GLY A 440 -0.64 -2.91 25.59
C GLY A 440 -1.39 -1.95 26.51
N TYR A 441 -2.25 -1.08 25.99
CA TYR A 441 -3.03 -0.14 26.79
C TYR A 441 -4.12 -0.84 27.61
N SER A 442 -4.57 -2.01 27.16
CA SER A 442 -5.58 -2.82 27.86
C SER A 442 -5.16 -3.19 29.29
N GLN A 443 -3.85 -3.26 29.54
CA GLN A 443 -3.25 -3.55 30.85
C GLN A 443 -3.41 -2.40 31.85
N HIS A 444 -3.76 -1.21 31.38
CA HIS A 444 -3.89 0.00 32.17
C HIS A 444 -5.34 0.46 32.34
N ILE A 445 -6.30 -0.42 32.05
CA ILE A 445 -7.73 -0.17 32.28
C ILE A 445 -8.04 -0.38 33.76
N GLY A 446 -8.60 0.65 34.39
CA GLY A 446 -9.05 0.66 35.77
C GLY A 446 -10.37 -0.07 36.00
N ALA A 447 -10.80 -0.14 37.26
CA ALA A 447 -12.01 -0.88 37.65
C ALA A 447 -13.33 -0.24 37.19
N ASP A 448 -13.30 0.98 36.65
CA ASP A 448 -14.46 1.72 36.13
C ASP A 448 -14.53 1.73 34.60
N ASP A 449 -13.79 0.84 33.95
CA ASP A 449 -13.66 0.72 32.48
C ASP A 449 -13.08 1.99 31.81
N ALA A 450 -12.42 2.88 32.58
CA ALA A 450 -11.58 3.97 32.08
C ALA A 450 -10.09 3.62 32.23
N LEU A 451 -9.18 4.44 31.71
CA LEU A 451 -7.76 4.30 32.04
C LEU A 451 -7.54 4.56 33.53
N ASP A 452 -6.67 3.77 34.16
CA ASP A 452 -6.33 3.91 35.56
C ASP A 452 -5.80 5.33 35.84
N PRO A 453 -6.47 6.15 36.68
CA PRO A 453 -5.99 7.48 37.02
C PRO A 453 -4.69 7.46 37.83
N GLY A 454 -4.29 6.30 38.37
CA GLY A 454 -2.99 6.09 39.01
C GLY A 454 -1.84 5.82 38.03
N TRP A 455 -2.13 5.56 36.75
CA TRP A 455 -1.11 5.42 35.71
C TRP A 455 -0.69 6.81 35.22
N GLU A 456 0.59 7.15 35.36
CA GLU A 456 1.12 8.49 35.04
C GLU A 456 0.82 8.93 33.59
N ALA A 457 0.69 7.98 32.66
CA ALA A 457 0.38 8.29 31.27
C ALA A 457 -1.08 8.73 31.03
N THR A 458 -2.01 8.45 31.94
CA THR A 458 -3.42 8.83 31.80
C THR A 458 -3.57 10.35 31.64
N ASP A 459 -2.88 11.13 32.49
CA ASP A 459 -2.88 12.60 32.38
C ASP A 459 -2.17 13.07 31.10
N ALA A 460 -1.06 12.42 30.73
CA ALA A 460 -0.31 12.77 29.52
C ALA A 460 -1.13 12.59 28.23
N LEU A 461 -1.97 11.55 28.16
CA LEU A 461 -2.91 11.34 27.05
C LEU A 461 -3.98 12.44 27.01
N VAL A 462 -4.56 12.80 28.15
CA VAL A 462 -5.55 13.89 28.23
C VAL A 462 -4.95 15.23 27.78
N GLU A 463 -3.71 15.53 28.19
CA GLU A 463 -3.00 16.74 27.77
C GLU A 463 -2.67 16.73 26.28
N THR A 464 -2.19 15.60 25.75
CA THR A 464 -1.90 15.42 24.32
C THR A 464 -3.16 15.64 23.48
N ALA A 465 -4.29 15.06 23.90
CA ALA A 465 -5.57 15.25 23.24
C ALA A 465 -5.97 16.74 23.15
N ARG A 466 -5.84 17.48 24.25
CA ARG A 466 -6.15 18.92 24.28
C ARG A 466 -5.21 19.73 23.37
N ALA A 467 -3.92 19.43 23.38
CA ALA A 467 -2.93 20.09 22.53
C ALA A 467 -3.25 19.86 21.04
N GLN A 468 -3.57 18.63 20.66
CA GLN A 468 -3.90 18.28 19.28
C GLN A 468 -5.19 18.92 18.80
N ILE A 469 -6.25 18.94 19.61
CA ILE A 469 -7.50 19.64 19.28
C ILE A 469 -7.24 21.14 19.06
N SER A 470 -6.43 21.76 19.93
CA SER A 470 -6.07 23.18 19.78
C SER A 470 -5.28 23.44 18.50
N ALA A 471 -4.39 22.52 18.14
CA ALA A 471 -3.52 22.64 16.98
C ALA A 471 -4.22 22.37 15.65
N SER A 472 -5.16 21.42 15.60
CA SER A 472 -5.79 20.97 14.36
C SER A 472 -6.79 21.98 13.78
N LYS A 473 -7.27 22.92 14.59
CA LYS A 473 -8.29 23.93 14.20
C LYS A 473 -9.56 23.25 13.67
N SER A 474 -9.76 23.25 12.35
CA SER A 474 -10.91 22.62 11.67
C SER A 474 -10.62 21.23 11.13
N THR A 475 -9.37 20.79 11.20
CA THR A 475 -8.95 19.50 10.66
C THR A 475 -9.30 18.39 11.64
N PRO A 476 -9.97 17.31 11.17
CA PRO A 476 -10.29 16.18 12.02
C PRO A 476 -9.05 15.55 12.65
N VAL A 477 -9.17 15.13 13.90
CA VAL A 477 -8.16 14.35 14.62
C VAL A 477 -8.75 12.97 14.90
N ARG A 478 -7.99 11.93 14.59
CA ARG A 478 -8.36 10.54 14.84
C ARG A 478 -7.28 9.83 15.63
N TRP A 479 -7.70 9.17 16.71
CA TRP A 479 -6.88 8.28 17.51
C TRP A 479 -7.26 6.85 17.16
N VAL A 480 -6.29 6.08 16.71
CA VAL A 480 -6.47 4.71 16.20
C VAL A 480 -5.80 3.75 17.16
N PHE A 481 -6.59 2.88 17.78
CA PHE A 481 -6.14 1.91 18.78
C PHE A 481 -6.12 0.49 18.22
N ALA A 482 -5.06 -0.25 18.56
CA ALA A 482 -4.93 -1.66 18.21
C ALA A 482 -5.92 -2.57 18.96
N GLU A 483 -6.36 -2.14 20.14
CA GLU A 483 -7.23 -2.90 21.04
C GLU A 483 -8.57 -2.17 21.26
N GLN A 484 -9.68 -2.89 21.13
CA GLN A 484 -11.04 -2.33 21.27
C GLN A 484 -11.32 -1.80 22.67
N ASP A 485 -10.95 -2.56 23.70
CA ASP A 485 -11.13 -2.18 25.10
C ASP A 485 -10.30 -0.93 25.47
N SER A 486 -9.09 -0.82 24.94
CA SER A 486 -8.26 0.39 25.04
C SER A 486 -8.93 1.60 24.40
N ALA A 487 -9.52 1.44 23.20
CA ALA A 487 -10.27 2.51 22.53
C ALA A 487 -11.46 2.99 23.38
N ASP A 488 -12.24 2.04 23.90
CA ASP A 488 -13.42 2.33 24.73
C ASP A 488 -13.02 3.02 26.05
N ALA A 489 -11.96 2.53 26.71
CA ALA A 489 -11.45 3.10 27.96
C ALA A 489 -10.90 4.52 27.78
N VAL A 490 -10.17 4.78 26.69
CA VAL A 490 -9.67 6.13 26.36
C VAL A 490 -10.83 7.06 26.02
N ALA A 491 -11.83 6.60 25.27
CA ALA A 491 -13.01 7.40 24.96
C ALA A 491 -13.74 7.84 26.23
N LYS A 492 -13.93 6.93 27.17
CA LYS A 492 -14.47 7.23 28.49
C LYS A 492 -13.59 8.21 29.27
N THR A 493 -12.28 7.97 29.31
CA THR A 493 -11.31 8.83 30.01
C THR A 493 -11.32 10.27 29.51
N LEU A 494 -11.33 10.47 28.18
CA LEU A 494 -11.41 11.79 27.57
C LEU A 494 -12.76 12.47 27.87
N GLN A 495 -13.86 11.70 27.81
CA GLN A 495 -15.20 12.20 28.13
C GLN A 495 -15.29 12.68 29.58
N ASP A 496 -14.80 11.90 30.54
CA ASP A 496 -14.78 12.24 31.97
C ASP A 496 -13.93 13.48 32.25
N ASN A 497 -12.89 13.71 31.44
CA ASN A 497 -12.04 14.90 31.47
C ASN A 497 -12.54 16.09 30.62
N GLY A 498 -13.75 16.00 30.08
CA GLY A 498 -14.39 17.06 29.28
C GLY A 498 -13.73 17.32 27.92
N VAL A 499 -12.90 16.40 27.43
CA VAL A 499 -12.23 16.49 26.13
C VAL A 499 -13.14 15.91 25.05
N ARG A 500 -13.36 16.67 23.97
CA ARG A 500 -14.22 16.30 22.83
C ARG A 500 -13.56 16.73 21.52
N GLY A 501 -13.90 16.08 20.41
CA GLY A 501 -13.41 16.45 19.08
C GLY A 501 -12.29 15.56 18.55
N ILE A 502 -12.01 14.45 19.21
CA ILE A 502 -11.16 13.36 18.69
C ILE A 502 -12.07 12.20 18.32
N ASP A 503 -11.93 11.71 17.10
CA ASP A 503 -12.54 10.47 16.62
C ASP A 503 -11.70 9.30 17.13
N ILE A 504 -12.26 8.47 18.02
CA ILE A 504 -11.58 7.29 18.55
C ILE A 504 -12.07 6.08 17.80
N VAL A 505 -11.15 5.37 17.16
CA VAL A 505 -11.46 4.18 16.37
C VAL A 505 -10.56 3.02 16.77
N HIS A 506 -11.09 1.81 16.62
CA HIS A 506 -10.32 0.58 16.75
C HIS A 506 -10.05 0.01 15.35
N LEU A 507 -8.78 -0.31 15.10
CA LEU A 507 -8.33 -1.05 13.92
C LEU A 507 -7.36 -2.15 14.42
N PRO A 508 -7.67 -3.44 14.27
CA PRO A 508 -6.78 -4.49 14.75
C PRO A 508 -5.46 -4.53 13.95
N PRO A 509 -4.35 -4.99 14.56
CA PRO A 509 -3.11 -5.29 13.84
C PRO A 509 -3.33 -6.26 12.66
N ALA A 510 -2.57 -6.07 11.58
CA ALA A 510 -2.70 -6.80 10.32
C ALA A 510 -2.32 -8.29 10.39
#